data_AF-A0A519Q6G0-F1
#
_entry.id   AF-A0A519Q6G0-F1
#
_cell.length_a   1.000
_cell.length_b   1.000
_cell.length_c   1.000
_cell.angle_alpha   90.00
_cell.angle_beta   90.00
_cell.angle_gamma   90.00
#
_symmetry.space_group_name_H-M   'P 1'
#
loop_
_entity.id
_entity.type
_entity.pdbx_description
1 polymer ?
#
loop_
_entity_poly.entity_id
_entity_poly.type
_entity_poly.pdbx_seq_one_letter_code
_entity_poly.pdbx_strand_id
1 'polypeptide(L)'
;MPATVTTPVARSERTYVMSAFMATSQDRLSLFSSTDGVNFTSLASEVYQPPKDLLRDPSIIRAADGLYYIAYTTNWSGSTFGIARSADLKSWTHVADVPVKLPGIKNVWAPEWFRDSDGSLRLVVSLSTTGTQGPFAAYTVKALDASLTKFGDPVPMQGLEKNFIDTFVIQHEGRYVAFTKNETTKFIEMATAPSLDGPWTFQKTGDWAGWGGPSEGQALVPIKGADGKPGWRIYFDDYTTKRYWYSDSFDGLQTWTPKKELGGVSGTVRHFTVISEDTAQLERATAPKAKPKTIAWDRHSLIIDGRREMIFAGEMHPFRLPSPSLWRDVLQKMKASGLNAVSFYFSWGYHSAKPGHYDFTGVRNVERVIEMAREEGLYVIARMG
;
A
#
# COMPACT_ATOMS: atom_id res chain seq x y z
N MET A 1 -27.03 -19.65 29.36
CA MET A 1 -26.85 -18.40 28.59
C MET A 1 -27.12 -18.74 27.13
N PRO A 2 -28.14 -18.17 26.46
CA PRO A 2 -28.33 -18.46 25.06
C PRO A 2 -27.21 -17.82 24.25
N ALA A 3 -26.63 -18.60 23.33
CA ALA A 3 -25.62 -18.11 22.40
C ALA A 3 -26.25 -16.99 21.57
N THR A 4 -25.65 -15.81 21.63
CA THR A 4 -26.01 -14.67 20.77
C THR A 4 -25.73 -15.10 19.34
N VAL A 5 -26.78 -15.30 18.55
CA VAL A 5 -26.68 -15.48 17.11
C VAL A 5 -26.17 -14.16 16.55
N THR A 6 -24.88 -14.10 16.23
CA THR A 6 -24.30 -12.96 15.52
C THR A 6 -24.89 -12.96 14.11
N THR A 7 -25.74 -11.97 13.83
CA THR A 7 -26.18 -11.67 12.47
C THR A 7 -24.93 -11.53 11.60
N PRO A 8 -24.83 -12.23 10.45
CA PRO A 8 -23.70 -12.07 9.55
C PRO A 8 -23.61 -10.60 9.16
N VAL A 9 -22.47 -9.96 9.44
CA VAL A 9 -22.19 -8.62 8.94
C VAL A 9 -22.28 -8.68 7.42
N ALA A 10 -23.13 -7.85 6.82
CA ALA A 10 -23.29 -7.80 5.38
C ALA A 10 -21.94 -7.54 4.73
N ARG A 11 -21.59 -8.37 3.73
CA ARG A 11 -20.35 -8.23 2.97
C ARG A 11 -20.31 -6.86 2.29
N SER A 12 -19.26 -6.08 2.54
CA SER A 12 -19.08 -4.79 1.84
C SER A 12 -18.86 -5.01 0.35
N GLU A 13 -19.54 -4.23 -0.49
CA GLU A 13 -19.32 -4.21 -1.95
C GLU A 13 -17.93 -3.68 -2.31
N ARG A 14 -17.33 -2.88 -1.42
CA ARG A 14 -16.03 -2.23 -1.65
C ARG A 14 -15.02 -2.65 -0.58
N THR A 15 -13.79 -2.87 -1.02
CA THR A 15 -12.63 -3.06 -0.14
C THR A 15 -11.59 -2.03 -0.51
N TYR A 16 -11.03 -1.35 0.49
CA TYR A 16 -9.97 -0.37 0.32
C TYR A 16 -8.63 -1.10 0.38
N VAL A 17 -7.77 -0.85 -0.61
CA VAL A 17 -6.42 -1.41 -0.69
C VAL A 17 -5.43 -0.26 -0.55
N MET A 18 -4.51 -0.39 0.39
CA MET A 18 -3.45 0.57 0.66
C MET A 18 -2.11 -0.01 0.22
N SER A 19 -1.34 0.73 -0.57
CA SER A 19 0.08 0.48 -0.82
C SER A 19 0.93 1.40 0.05
N ALA A 20 1.94 0.84 0.71
CA ALA A 20 2.86 1.60 1.55
C ALA A 20 4.24 0.92 1.64
N PHE A 21 5.21 1.59 2.25
CA PHE A 21 6.42 0.96 2.77
C PHE A 21 6.39 0.98 4.30
N MET A 22 7.25 0.19 4.94
CA MET A 22 7.26 0.07 6.41
C MET A 22 8.00 1.26 7.04
N ALA A 23 7.59 1.70 8.23
CA ALA A 23 8.33 2.75 8.94
C ALA A 23 9.79 2.36 9.24
N THR A 24 10.05 1.06 9.36
CA THR A 24 11.36 0.46 9.59
C THR A 24 12.13 0.10 8.32
N SER A 25 11.50 0.15 7.13
CA SER A 25 12.12 -0.29 5.87
C SER A 25 11.59 0.50 4.67
N GLN A 26 12.49 1.08 3.87
CA GLN A 26 12.17 1.92 2.71
C GLN A 26 12.57 1.26 1.38
N ASP A 27 12.63 -0.07 1.37
CA ASP A 27 13.12 -0.89 0.26
C ASP A 27 12.07 -1.91 -0.21
N ARG A 28 10.90 -1.99 0.44
CA ARG A 28 9.88 -3.00 0.15
C ARG A 28 8.47 -2.45 0.16
N LEU A 29 7.65 -2.98 -0.75
CA LEU A 29 6.21 -2.77 -0.80
C LEU A 29 5.51 -3.67 0.22
N SER A 30 4.60 -3.07 0.99
CA SER A 30 3.59 -3.79 1.76
C SER A 30 2.21 -3.29 1.36
N LEU A 31 1.24 -4.20 1.38
CA LEU A 31 -0.15 -3.94 1.06
C LEU A 31 -1.04 -4.22 2.26
N PHE A 32 -2.05 -3.39 2.44
CA PHE A 32 -3.05 -3.52 3.49
C PHE A 32 -4.45 -3.43 2.90
N SER A 33 -5.41 -4.04 3.56
CA SER A 33 -6.82 -4.00 3.14
C SER A 33 -7.74 -3.61 4.28
N SER A 34 -8.85 -2.99 3.94
CA SER A 34 -9.88 -2.59 4.89
C SER A 34 -11.26 -2.65 4.24
N THR A 35 -12.25 -3.18 4.95
CA THR A 35 -13.65 -3.20 4.47
C THR A 35 -14.41 -1.92 4.83
N ASP A 36 -13.96 -1.17 5.83
CA ASP A 36 -14.54 0.11 6.28
C ASP A 36 -13.71 1.34 5.88
N GLY A 37 -12.49 1.13 5.37
CA GLY A 37 -11.54 2.17 5.01
C GLY A 37 -10.98 2.91 6.22
N VAL A 38 -11.04 2.33 7.42
CA VAL A 38 -10.55 2.92 8.68
C VAL A 38 -9.60 1.96 9.39
N ASN A 39 -9.98 0.69 9.49
CA ASN A 39 -9.19 -0.34 10.15
C ASN A 39 -8.53 -1.20 9.08
N PHE A 40 -7.23 -1.00 8.87
CA PHE A 40 -6.44 -1.72 7.88
C PHE A 40 -5.74 -2.92 8.51
N THR A 41 -5.75 -4.05 7.81
CA THR A 41 -5.00 -5.25 8.16
C THR A 41 -4.04 -5.61 7.03
N SER A 42 -2.97 -6.34 7.34
CA SER A 42 -2.02 -6.77 6.32
C SER A 42 -2.72 -7.64 5.27
N LEU A 43 -2.56 -7.26 4.00
CA LEU A 43 -3.01 -8.03 2.84
C LEU A 43 -1.87 -8.86 2.26
N ALA A 44 -0.69 -8.25 2.17
CA ALA A 44 0.54 -8.88 1.69
C ALA A 44 1.74 -8.05 2.19
N SER A 45 2.68 -8.65 2.92
CA SER A 45 3.79 -7.94 3.56
C SER A 45 5.11 -8.12 2.80
N GLU A 46 5.83 -7.03 2.57
CA GLU A 46 7.20 -7.07 2.02
C GLU A 46 7.33 -7.78 0.64
N VAL A 47 6.25 -7.75 -0.15
CA VAL A 47 6.02 -8.56 -1.37
C VAL A 47 6.77 -8.12 -2.63
N TYR A 48 7.44 -6.98 -2.60
CA TYR A 48 8.24 -6.50 -3.72
C TYR A 48 9.42 -5.68 -3.21
N GLN A 49 10.61 -6.02 -3.67
CA GLN A 49 11.84 -5.23 -3.51
C GLN A 49 12.29 -4.78 -4.91
N PRO A 50 12.47 -3.47 -5.16
CA PRO A 50 12.89 -2.98 -6.46
C PRO A 50 14.40 -3.18 -6.68
N PRO A 51 14.87 -3.15 -7.93
CA PRO A 51 16.29 -3.36 -8.26
C PRO A 51 17.28 -2.35 -7.65
N LYS A 52 16.80 -1.15 -7.27
CA LYS A 52 17.61 -0.06 -6.71
C LYS A 52 17.54 0.06 -5.18
N ASP A 53 16.97 -0.93 -4.49
CA ASP A 53 16.86 -1.00 -3.03
C ASP A 53 16.21 0.23 -2.34
N LEU A 54 15.49 1.06 -3.11
CA LEU A 54 14.63 2.11 -2.60
C LEU A 54 13.24 2.00 -3.22
N LEU A 55 12.24 1.88 -2.35
CA LEU A 55 10.82 1.95 -2.66
C LEU A 55 10.19 2.93 -1.70
N ARG A 56 9.97 4.14 -2.19
CA ARG A 56 9.19 5.15 -1.46
C ARG A 56 7.97 5.53 -2.27
N ASP A 57 6.94 5.97 -1.57
CA ASP A 57 5.78 6.59 -2.16
C ASP A 57 5.09 5.72 -3.23
N PRO A 58 4.77 4.44 -2.90
CA PRO A 58 4.16 3.55 -3.85
C PRO A 58 2.71 3.94 -4.10
N SER A 59 2.44 4.52 -5.27
CA SER A 59 1.09 4.73 -5.76
C SER A 59 0.59 3.53 -6.51
N ILE A 60 -0.58 3.02 -6.13
CA ILE A 60 -1.20 1.83 -6.72
C ILE A 60 -2.41 2.19 -7.58
N ILE A 61 -2.57 1.50 -8.69
CA ILE A 61 -3.78 1.55 -9.52
C ILE A 61 -4.07 0.19 -10.13
N ARG A 62 -5.35 -0.13 -10.34
CA ARG A 62 -5.75 -1.21 -11.24
C ARG A 62 -5.96 -0.68 -12.65
N ALA A 63 -5.25 -1.24 -13.63
CA ALA A 63 -5.32 -0.83 -15.03
C ALA A 63 -6.41 -1.60 -15.81
N ALA A 64 -6.67 -1.17 -17.05
CA ALA A 64 -7.73 -1.75 -17.90
C ALA A 64 -7.44 -3.19 -18.36
N ASP A 65 -6.16 -3.60 -18.35
CA ASP A 65 -5.72 -4.98 -18.60
C ASP A 65 -6.03 -5.93 -17.44
N GLY A 66 -6.56 -5.40 -16.33
CA GLY A 66 -6.93 -6.15 -15.13
C GLY A 66 -5.78 -6.35 -14.14
N LEU A 67 -4.56 -5.89 -14.45
CA LEU A 67 -3.40 -5.94 -13.57
C LEU A 67 -3.38 -4.74 -12.61
N TYR A 68 -2.72 -4.92 -11.48
CA TYR A 68 -2.35 -3.86 -10.56
C TYR A 68 -0.96 -3.36 -10.92
N TYR A 69 -0.78 -2.05 -10.91
CA TYR A 69 0.50 -1.39 -11.11
C TYR A 69 0.81 -0.52 -9.91
N ILE A 70 2.09 -0.48 -9.53
CA ILE A 70 2.61 0.58 -8.67
C ILE A 70 3.57 1.48 -9.45
N ALA A 71 3.54 2.77 -9.13
CA ALA A 71 4.62 3.70 -9.41
C ALA A 71 5.28 4.08 -8.09
N TYR A 72 6.60 4.25 -8.06
CA TYR A 72 7.33 4.53 -6.81
C TYR A 72 8.59 5.37 -7.04
N THR A 73 9.01 6.10 -6.01
CA THR A 73 10.28 6.83 -5.96
C THR A 73 11.45 5.84 -5.87
N THR A 74 12.45 5.98 -6.76
CA THR A 74 13.57 5.01 -6.90
C THR A 74 14.89 5.45 -6.30
N ASN A 75 15.03 6.72 -5.90
CA ASN A 75 16.28 7.27 -5.35
C ASN A 75 16.05 8.55 -4.52
N TRP A 76 17.04 8.87 -3.66
CA TRP A 76 17.11 10.16 -2.95
C TRP A 76 17.59 11.30 -3.85
N SER A 77 18.30 10.98 -4.94
CA SER A 77 18.78 11.91 -5.94
C SER A 77 18.91 11.15 -7.26
N GLY A 78 18.33 11.70 -8.32
CA GLY A 78 18.18 11.05 -9.61
C GLY A 78 16.93 11.50 -10.35
N SER A 79 16.78 10.95 -11.54
CA SER A 79 15.80 11.40 -12.55
C SER A 79 14.81 10.31 -12.92
N THR A 80 14.59 9.30 -12.07
CA THR A 80 13.74 8.15 -12.38
C THR A 80 12.65 7.90 -11.35
N PHE A 81 11.48 7.48 -11.81
CA PHE A 81 10.50 6.74 -11.00
C PHE A 81 10.46 5.28 -11.49
N GLY A 82 9.97 4.37 -10.66
CA GLY A 82 9.91 2.95 -10.95
C GLY A 82 8.47 2.49 -11.17
N ILE A 83 8.28 1.49 -12.03
CA ILE A 83 7.00 0.81 -12.26
C ILE A 83 7.17 -0.67 -11.95
N ALA A 84 6.20 -1.23 -11.23
CA ALA A 84 6.05 -2.68 -11.05
C ALA A 84 4.59 -3.08 -11.22
N ARG A 85 4.34 -4.35 -11.52
CA ARG A 85 2.98 -4.87 -11.75
C ARG A 85 2.73 -6.20 -11.06
N SER A 86 1.48 -6.48 -10.76
CA SER A 86 1.02 -7.75 -10.20
C SER A 86 -0.37 -8.11 -10.70
N ALA A 87 -0.61 -9.41 -10.87
CA ALA A 87 -1.94 -9.96 -11.16
C ALA A 87 -2.71 -10.36 -9.89
N ASP A 88 -2.02 -10.51 -8.76
CA ASP A 88 -2.58 -11.10 -7.53
C ASP A 88 -2.19 -10.36 -6.24
N LEU A 89 -1.56 -9.19 -6.36
CA LEU A 89 -1.08 -8.34 -5.28
C LEU A 89 0.03 -8.96 -4.41
N LYS A 90 0.44 -10.21 -4.69
CA LYS A 90 1.44 -10.95 -3.90
C LYS A 90 2.73 -11.15 -4.67
N SER A 91 2.62 -11.46 -5.96
CA SER A 91 3.77 -11.64 -6.85
C SER A 91 3.91 -10.41 -7.73
N TRP A 92 5.01 -9.68 -7.56
CA TRP A 92 5.27 -8.45 -8.29
C TRP A 92 6.42 -8.62 -9.28
N THR A 93 6.25 -8.05 -10.47
CA THR A 93 7.26 -8.03 -11.53
C THR A 93 7.68 -6.59 -11.78
N HIS A 94 8.98 -6.32 -11.72
CA HIS A 94 9.53 -5.04 -12.15
C HIS A 94 9.23 -4.80 -13.62
N VAL A 95 8.76 -3.60 -13.97
CA VAL A 95 8.43 -3.22 -15.35
C VAL A 95 9.51 -2.34 -15.94
N ALA A 96 9.80 -1.20 -15.30
CA ALA A 96 10.82 -0.27 -15.75
C ALA A 96 11.20 0.73 -14.65
N ASP A 97 12.43 1.23 -14.70
CA ASP A 97 12.78 2.52 -14.11
C ASP A 97 12.75 3.57 -15.23
N VAL A 98 11.76 4.46 -15.17
CA VAL A 98 11.44 5.40 -16.24
C VAL A 98 12.20 6.71 -16.01
N PRO A 99 13.04 7.15 -16.96
CA PRO A 99 13.72 8.44 -16.87
C PRO A 99 12.77 9.60 -17.20
N VAL A 100 12.78 10.62 -16.35
CA VAL A 100 12.09 11.89 -16.56
C VAL A 100 13.05 12.88 -17.22
N LYS A 101 12.65 13.41 -18.37
CA LYS A 101 13.45 14.32 -19.19
C LYS A 101 13.15 15.78 -18.84
N LEU A 102 13.78 16.28 -17.78
CA LEU A 102 13.75 17.69 -17.40
C LEU A 102 15.19 18.19 -17.20
N PRO A 103 15.64 19.26 -17.90
CA PRO A 103 16.99 19.79 -17.72
C PRO A 103 17.30 20.14 -16.26
N GLY A 104 18.44 19.65 -15.77
CA GLY A 104 18.90 19.95 -14.40
C GLY A 104 18.14 19.22 -13.29
N ILE A 105 17.24 18.28 -13.62
CA ILE A 105 16.50 17.52 -12.61
C ILE A 105 17.42 16.79 -11.62
N LYS A 106 17.06 16.88 -10.35
CA LYS A 106 17.75 16.23 -9.23
C LYS A 106 16.86 15.23 -8.51
N ASN A 107 15.53 15.39 -8.56
CA ASN A 107 14.58 14.53 -7.86
C ASN A 107 13.31 14.31 -8.68
N VAL A 108 12.83 13.06 -8.68
CA VAL A 108 11.52 12.62 -9.18
C VAL A 108 10.86 11.84 -8.06
N TRP A 109 9.99 12.50 -7.30
CA TRP A 109 9.44 11.96 -6.04
C TRP A 109 7.91 11.91 -6.06
N ALA A 110 7.36 11.10 -5.15
CA ALA A 110 5.93 10.95 -4.91
C ALA A 110 5.10 10.80 -6.20
N PRO A 111 5.38 9.77 -7.03
CA PRO A 111 4.55 9.51 -8.20
C PRO A 111 3.15 9.07 -7.77
N GLU A 112 2.12 9.70 -8.30
CA GLU A 112 0.71 9.37 -8.04
C GLU A 112 -0.02 9.04 -9.34
N TRP A 113 -0.65 7.87 -9.39
CA TRP A 113 -1.48 7.47 -10.53
C TRP A 113 -2.75 8.31 -10.60
N PHE A 114 -3.06 8.75 -11.81
CA PHE A 114 -4.31 9.41 -12.13
C PHE A 114 -4.90 8.80 -13.39
N ARG A 115 -6.18 8.44 -13.35
CA ARG A 115 -6.94 8.01 -14.52
C ARG A 115 -7.75 9.19 -15.03
N ASP A 116 -7.44 9.62 -16.24
CA ASP A 116 -8.07 10.77 -16.87
C ASP A 116 -9.48 10.42 -17.42
N SER A 117 -10.26 11.42 -17.82
CA SER A 117 -11.66 11.23 -18.27
C SER A 117 -11.77 10.40 -19.56
N ASP A 118 -10.72 10.38 -20.37
CA ASP A 118 -10.60 9.52 -21.55
C ASP A 118 -10.16 8.08 -21.22
N GLY A 119 -9.97 7.77 -19.94
CA GLY A 119 -9.51 6.48 -19.42
C GLY A 119 -8.00 6.28 -19.48
N SER A 120 -7.24 7.24 -20.01
CA SER A 120 -5.78 7.17 -20.07
C SER A 120 -5.16 7.27 -18.67
N LEU A 121 -4.05 6.57 -18.48
CA LEU A 121 -3.28 6.64 -17.24
C LEU A 121 -2.22 7.72 -17.37
N ARG A 122 -2.19 8.60 -16.37
CA ARG A 122 -1.14 9.60 -16.15
C ARG A 122 -0.51 9.36 -14.79
N LEU A 123 0.72 9.82 -14.65
CA LEU A 123 1.34 9.99 -13.34
C LEU A 123 1.49 11.46 -13.06
N VAL A 124 1.14 11.87 -11.85
CA VAL A 124 1.55 13.14 -11.27
C VAL A 124 2.85 12.88 -10.52
N VAL A 125 3.88 13.69 -10.74
CA VAL A 125 5.19 13.55 -10.10
C VAL A 125 5.64 14.90 -9.55
N SER A 126 6.36 14.86 -8.44
CA SER A 126 6.94 16.06 -7.83
C SER A 126 8.40 16.16 -8.20
N LEU A 127 8.75 17.18 -8.98
CA LEU A 127 10.07 17.36 -9.57
C LEU A 127 10.81 18.51 -8.89
N SER A 128 12.11 18.33 -8.67
CA SER A 128 13.01 19.38 -8.17
C SER A 128 14.32 19.37 -8.94
N THR A 129 14.84 20.56 -9.25
CA THR A 129 16.16 20.79 -9.87
C THR A 129 17.22 21.21 -8.86
N THR A 130 16.85 21.35 -7.58
CA THR A 130 17.70 21.89 -6.50
C THR A 130 18.01 20.84 -5.43
N GLY A 131 17.38 19.67 -5.49
CA GLY A 131 17.63 18.57 -4.56
C GLY A 131 16.45 18.27 -3.63
N THR A 132 16.73 17.49 -2.59
CA THR A 132 15.76 16.95 -1.63
C THR A 132 15.06 17.99 -0.76
N GLN A 133 15.60 19.21 -0.68
CA GLN A 133 15.03 20.33 0.07
C GLN A 133 14.05 21.18 -0.75
N GLY A 134 13.81 20.80 -2.01
CA GLY A 134 13.01 21.58 -2.94
C GLY A 134 13.69 22.90 -3.36
N PRO A 135 12.95 23.81 -4.02
CA PRO A 135 11.51 23.74 -4.22
C PRO A 135 11.08 22.62 -5.16
N PHE A 136 9.90 22.05 -4.89
CA PHE A 136 9.24 21.07 -5.76
C PHE A 136 8.15 21.72 -6.62
N ALA A 137 7.91 21.13 -7.78
CA ALA A 137 6.84 21.50 -8.70
C ALA A 137 6.14 20.23 -9.20
N ALA A 138 4.81 20.27 -9.30
CA ALA A 138 4.02 19.16 -9.81
C ALA A 138 4.03 19.12 -11.35
N TYR A 139 4.27 17.94 -11.91
CA TYR A 139 4.24 17.67 -13.35
C TYR A 139 3.39 16.42 -13.63
N THR A 140 2.83 16.35 -14.83
CA THR A 140 2.23 15.11 -15.34
C THR A 140 3.21 14.44 -16.30
N VAL A 141 3.24 13.11 -16.29
CA VAL A 141 3.88 12.29 -17.33
C VAL A 141 2.86 11.29 -17.87
N LYS A 142 2.71 11.24 -19.19
CA LYS A 142 1.72 10.40 -19.87
C LYS A 142 2.35 9.07 -20.29
N ALA A 143 1.68 7.95 -20.02
CA ALA A 143 2.07 6.66 -20.59
C ALA A 143 1.93 6.69 -22.12
N LEU A 144 2.97 6.27 -22.84
CA LEU A 144 2.99 6.23 -24.31
C LEU A 144 2.69 4.85 -24.89
N ASP A 145 2.70 3.82 -24.05
CA ASP A 145 2.38 2.44 -24.44
C ASP A 145 1.61 1.72 -23.33
N ALA A 146 0.90 0.66 -23.72
CA ALA A 146 0.11 -0.17 -22.79
C ALA A 146 0.99 -1.04 -21.87
N SER A 147 2.27 -1.24 -22.21
CA SER A 147 3.21 -1.96 -21.35
C SER A 147 3.74 -1.13 -20.19
N LEU A 148 3.43 0.18 -20.15
CA LEU A 148 3.91 1.14 -19.17
C LEU A 148 5.44 1.15 -19.04
N THR A 149 6.13 0.99 -20.17
CA THR A 149 7.61 1.06 -20.24
C THR A 149 8.12 2.39 -20.77
N LYS A 150 7.28 3.14 -21.50
CA LYS A 150 7.61 4.45 -22.07
C LYS A 150 6.62 5.51 -21.60
N PHE A 151 7.17 6.66 -21.23
CA PHE A 151 6.41 7.84 -20.82
C PHE A 151 6.89 9.06 -21.61
N GLY A 152 5.96 9.99 -21.81
CA GLY A 152 6.23 11.27 -22.47
C GLY A 152 7.07 12.20 -21.62
N ASP A 153 7.42 13.33 -22.22
CA ASP A 153 8.12 14.40 -21.50
C ASP A 153 7.21 14.99 -20.40
N PRO A 154 7.79 15.43 -19.27
CA PRO A 154 7.01 15.98 -18.17
C PRO A 154 6.34 17.30 -18.57
N VAL A 155 5.04 17.41 -18.31
CA VAL A 155 4.24 18.62 -18.57
C VAL A 155 3.94 19.31 -17.23
N PRO A 156 4.28 20.60 -17.04
CA PRO A 156 4.04 21.28 -15.78
C PRO A 156 2.54 21.41 -15.51
N MET A 157 2.14 21.15 -14.27
CA MET A 157 0.79 21.45 -13.79
C MET A 157 0.72 22.94 -13.45
N GLN A 158 0.29 23.74 -14.42
CA GLN A 158 0.38 25.20 -14.36
C GLN A 158 -0.33 25.75 -13.13
N GLY A 159 0.37 26.44 -12.22
CA GLY A 159 -0.15 26.93 -10.94
C GLY A 159 0.26 26.12 -9.70
N LEU A 160 0.86 24.94 -9.86
CA LEU A 160 1.36 24.08 -8.77
C LEU A 160 2.91 23.98 -8.74
N GLU A 161 3.62 24.95 -9.30
CA GLU A 161 5.09 24.92 -9.42
C GLU A 161 5.81 25.52 -8.21
N LYS A 162 5.08 26.14 -7.28
CA LYS A 162 5.65 26.95 -6.20
C LYS A 162 5.82 26.18 -4.89
N ASN A 163 6.71 25.20 -4.89
CA ASN A 163 7.10 24.42 -3.71
C ASN A 163 5.98 23.53 -3.16
N PHE A 164 5.42 22.68 -4.04
CA PHE A 164 4.37 21.72 -3.71
C PHE A 164 4.81 20.28 -4.02
N ILE A 165 4.40 19.33 -3.18
CA ILE A 165 4.72 17.90 -3.30
C ILE A 165 3.51 17.03 -2.93
N ASP A 166 3.61 15.73 -3.19
CA ASP A 166 2.61 14.70 -2.89
C ASP A 166 1.26 15.00 -3.55
N THR A 167 1.25 15.63 -4.73
CA THR A 167 0.02 16.09 -5.37
C THR A 167 -0.87 14.91 -5.78
N PHE A 168 -2.05 14.81 -5.16
CA PHE A 168 -3.07 13.81 -5.46
C PHE A 168 -4.25 14.47 -6.16
N VAL A 169 -4.66 13.92 -7.31
CA VAL A 169 -5.71 14.51 -8.16
C VAL A 169 -6.92 13.61 -8.23
N ILE A 170 -8.10 14.22 -8.14
CA ILE A 170 -9.39 13.57 -8.41
C ILE A 170 -10.20 14.37 -9.43
N GLN A 171 -11.17 13.71 -10.05
CA GLN A 171 -12.22 14.39 -10.82
C GLN A 171 -13.47 14.51 -9.94
N HIS A 172 -14.00 15.74 -9.83
CA HIS A 172 -15.19 16.02 -9.05
C HIS A 172 -16.00 17.13 -9.70
N GLU A 173 -17.30 16.89 -9.91
CA GLU A 173 -18.25 17.88 -10.47
C GLU A 173 -17.77 18.55 -11.78
N GLY A 174 -17.19 17.76 -12.68
CA GLY A 174 -16.70 18.23 -13.98
C GLY A 174 -15.41 19.05 -13.93
N ARG A 175 -14.70 19.05 -12.80
CA ARG A 175 -13.40 19.72 -12.61
C ARG A 175 -12.34 18.75 -12.11
N TYR A 176 -11.09 19.15 -12.27
CA TYR A 176 -9.96 18.50 -11.61
C TYR A 176 -9.76 19.19 -10.26
N VAL A 177 -9.58 18.39 -9.21
CA VAL A 177 -9.29 18.86 -7.86
C VAL A 177 -7.99 18.20 -7.40
N ALA A 178 -7.03 19.01 -6.99
CA ALA A 178 -5.76 18.58 -6.45
C ALA A 178 -5.73 18.86 -4.96
N PHE A 179 -5.33 17.86 -4.18
CA PHE A 179 -4.85 18.06 -2.82
C PHE A 179 -3.33 17.92 -2.86
N THR A 180 -2.61 18.93 -2.38
CA THR A 180 -1.16 18.98 -2.47
C THR A 180 -0.54 19.50 -1.18
N LYS A 181 0.60 18.94 -0.76
CA LYS A 181 1.34 19.46 0.38
C LYS A 181 2.13 20.70 -0.04
N ASN A 182 1.93 21.80 0.67
CA ASN A 182 2.77 22.99 0.57
C ASN A 182 4.05 22.79 1.38
N GLU A 183 5.21 22.72 0.73
CA GLU A 183 6.48 22.47 1.42
C GLU A 183 6.96 23.67 2.25
N THR A 184 6.36 24.85 2.10
CA THR A 184 6.68 26.03 2.90
C THR A 184 5.89 26.03 4.20
N THR A 185 4.57 25.83 4.12
CA THR A 185 3.67 25.90 5.28
C THR A 185 3.43 24.53 5.95
N LYS A 186 3.78 23.45 5.26
CA LYS A 186 3.59 22.04 5.66
C LYS A 186 2.12 21.62 5.83
N PHE A 187 1.19 22.34 5.21
CA PHE A 187 -0.23 22.00 5.16
C PHE A 187 -0.62 21.37 3.82
N ILE A 188 -1.71 20.59 3.84
CA ILE A 188 -2.37 20.10 2.64
C ILE A 188 -3.33 21.18 2.15
N GLU A 189 -3.14 21.62 0.92
CA GLU A 189 -3.90 22.69 0.28
C GLU A 189 -4.71 22.13 -0.90
N MET A 190 -5.84 22.78 -1.22
CA MET A 190 -6.76 22.32 -2.26
C MET A 190 -6.79 23.32 -3.42
N ALA A 191 -6.53 22.83 -4.63
CA ALA A 191 -6.61 23.61 -5.87
C ALA A 191 -7.55 22.95 -6.88
N THR A 192 -8.07 23.74 -7.82
CA THR A 192 -8.95 23.25 -8.89
C THR A 192 -8.48 23.73 -10.25
N ALA A 193 -8.79 22.96 -11.30
CA ALA A 193 -8.46 23.29 -12.67
C ALA A 193 -9.52 22.77 -13.66
N PRO A 194 -9.62 23.38 -14.86
CA PRO A 194 -10.45 22.86 -15.95
C PRO A 194 -9.83 21.65 -16.66
N SER A 195 -8.50 21.48 -16.56
CA SER A 195 -7.76 20.36 -17.12
C SER A 195 -6.65 19.92 -16.15
N LEU A 196 -6.14 18.69 -16.33
CA LEU A 196 -5.06 18.17 -15.49
C LEU A 196 -3.77 19.01 -15.58
N ASP A 197 -3.48 19.58 -16.76
CA ASP A 197 -2.29 20.41 -16.98
C ASP A 197 -2.51 21.86 -16.48
N GLY A 198 -3.71 22.19 -15.98
CA GLY A 198 -4.07 23.47 -15.39
C GLY A 198 -4.96 24.36 -16.30
N PRO A 199 -4.99 25.69 -16.06
CA PRO A 199 -4.35 26.35 -14.92
C PRO A 199 -5.04 25.98 -13.60
N TRP A 200 -4.23 25.66 -12.60
CA TRP A 200 -4.64 25.34 -11.24
C TRP A 200 -4.79 26.59 -10.40
N THR A 201 -5.90 26.68 -9.66
CA THR A 201 -6.21 27.80 -8.77
C THR A 201 -6.51 27.29 -7.38
N PHE A 202 -5.74 27.75 -6.39
CA PHE A 202 -5.95 27.41 -4.99
C PHE A 202 -7.30 27.94 -4.49
N GLN A 203 -8.09 27.04 -3.93
CA GLN A 203 -9.38 27.33 -3.31
C GLN A 203 -9.28 27.39 -1.79
N LYS A 204 -8.36 26.59 -1.21
CA LYS A 204 -8.16 26.48 0.23
C LYS A 204 -6.67 26.31 0.54
N THR A 205 -6.16 27.12 1.47
CA THR A 205 -4.72 27.19 1.83
C THR A 205 -4.54 27.23 3.35
N GLY A 206 -3.35 26.86 3.85
CA GLY A 206 -3.08 26.78 5.28
C GLY A 206 -3.86 25.66 6.00
N ASP A 207 -4.19 25.83 7.28
CA ASP A 207 -4.98 24.86 8.06
C ASP A 207 -6.50 25.03 7.86
N TRP A 208 -6.92 25.11 6.59
CA TRP A 208 -8.31 25.42 6.22
C TRP A 208 -9.33 24.36 6.65
N ALA A 209 -8.87 23.12 6.87
CA ALA A 209 -9.70 21.99 7.32
C ALA A 209 -9.57 21.69 8.82
N GLY A 210 -8.71 22.41 9.56
CA GLY A 210 -8.50 22.21 11.00
C GLY A 210 -7.83 20.88 11.35
N TRP A 211 -7.03 20.31 10.45
CA TRP A 211 -6.28 19.07 10.71
C TRP A 211 -4.98 19.34 11.47
N GLY A 212 -4.53 20.60 11.53
CA GLY A 212 -3.20 20.96 12.00
C GLY A 212 -2.10 20.53 11.03
N GLY A 213 -0.85 20.62 11.46
CA GLY A 213 0.30 20.24 10.65
C GLY A 213 1.52 19.88 11.50
N PRO A 214 2.60 19.37 10.87
CA PRO A 214 2.74 19.11 9.44
C PRO A 214 1.95 17.87 8.96
N SER A 215 1.50 17.86 7.71
CA SER A 215 0.83 16.70 7.09
C SER A 215 1.29 16.49 5.65
N GLU A 216 1.31 15.24 5.20
CA GLU A 216 1.82 14.83 3.89
C GLU A 216 1.15 13.54 3.39
N GLY A 217 1.48 13.12 2.16
CA GLY A 217 1.06 11.82 1.63
C GLY A 217 -0.42 11.58 1.49
N GLN A 218 -1.14 12.61 1.03
CA GLN A 218 -2.58 12.52 0.94
C GLN A 218 -3.06 11.64 -0.21
N ALA A 219 -4.06 10.81 0.07
CA ALA A 219 -4.76 10.00 -0.92
C ALA A 219 -6.26 10.09 -0.70
N LEU A 220 -7.05 10.16 -1.78
CA LEU A 220 -8.50 10.30 -1.70
C LEU A 220 -9.23 9.10 -2.31
N VAL A 221 -10.30 8.67 -1.64
CA VAL A 221 -11.21 7.64 -2.16
C VAL A 221 -12.66 8.06 -2.01
N PRO A 222 -13.54 7.64 -2.95
CA PRO A 222 -14.97 7.82 -2.77
C PRO A 222 -15.47 6.90 -1.64
N ILE A 223 -16.40 7.43 -0.84
CA ILE A 223 -17.07 6.71 0.25
C ILE A 223 -18.58 6.93 0.19
N LYS A 224 -19.34 6.16 0.99
CA LYS A 224 -20.76 6.40 1.26
C LYS A 224 -20.96 6.61 2.76
N GLY A 225 -21.72 7.64 3.13
CA GLY A 225 -22.12 7.89 4.51
C GLY A 225 -23.08 6.83 5.03
N ALA A 226 -23.35 6.84 6.33
CA ALA A 226 -24.31 5.92 6.96
C ALA A 226 -25.74 6.09 6.42
N ASP A 227 -26.06 7.29 5.92
CA ASP A 227 -27.30 7.65 5.22
C ASP A 227 -27.27 7.32 3.72
N GLY A 228 -26.18 6.71 3.23
CA GLY A 228 -25.96 6.41 1.82
C GLY A 228 -25.46 7.59 0.98
N LYS A 229 -25.26 8.78 1.57
CA LYS A 229 -24.81 9.96 0.84
C LYS A 229 -23.40 9.75 0.28
N PRO A 230 -23.14 10.02 -1.01
CA PRO A 230 -21.78 9.92 -1.55
C PRO A 230 -20.90 10.99 -0.90
N GLY A 231 -19.65 10.63 -0.65
CA GLY A 231 -18.65 11.52 -0.08
C GLY A 231 -17.24 11.12 -0.50
N TRP A 232 -16.28 11.82 0.07
CA TRP A 232 -14.86 11.57 -0.11
C TRP A 232 -14.19 11.38 1.24
N ARG A 233 -13.29 10.40 1.31
CA ARG A 233 -12.34 10.27 2.39
C ARG A 233 -10.98 10.69 1.89
N ILE A 234 -10.31 11.54 2.63
CA ILE A 234 -8.89 11.82 2.51
C ILE A 234 -8.15 11.07 3.60
N TYR A 235 -7.05 10.45 3.23
CA TYR A 235 -6.06 9.88 4.13
C TYR A 235 -4.81 10.75 4.05
N PHE A 236 -4.05 10.87 5.13
CA PHE A 236 -2.74 11.56 5.12
C PHE A 236 -1.91 11.13 6.33
N ASP A 237 -0.60 11.32 6.26
CA ASP A 237 0.31 11.06 7.37
C ASP A 237 0.82 12.34 8.04
N ASP A 238 1.13 12.21 9.33
CA ASP A 238 1.80 13.23 10.12
C ASP A 238 3.25 12.81 10.33
N TYR A 239 4.14 13.51 9.64
CA TYR A 239 5.57 13.26 9.67
C TYR A 239 6.16 13.35 11.09
N THR A 240 5.65 14.22 11.95
CA THR A 240 6.23 14.47 13.28
C THR A 240 5.80 13.39 14.25
N THR A 241 4.50 13.07 14.29
CA THR A 241 3.97 12.09 15.24
C THR A 241 4.09 10.65 14.75
N LYS A 242 4.41 10.46 13.46
CA LYS A 242 4.40 9.15 12.77
C LYS A 242 3.03 8.48 12.86
N ARG A 243 1.96 9.28 12.92
CA ARG A 243 0.57 8.81 12.98
C ARG A 243 -0.16 9.10 11.67
N TYR A 244 -1.18 8.30 11.41
CA TYR A 244 -1.86 8.21 10.12
C TYR A 244 -3.33 8.52 10.33
N TRP A 245 -3.87 9.38 9.49
CA TRP A 245 -5.16 10.01 9.73
C TRP A 245 -6.07 9.85 8.52
N TYR A 246 -7.37 9.93 8.78
CA TYR A 246 -8.37 10.17 7.76
C TYR A 246 -9.33 11.29 8.17
N SER A 247 -9.95 11.90 7.16
CA SER A 247 -11.05 12.83 7.30
C SER A 247 -12.04 12.63 6.17
N ASP A 248 -13.31 12.89 6.45
CA ASP A 248 -14.43 12.67 5.53
C ASP A 248 -15.13 13.98 5.18
N SER A 249 -15.51 14.12 3.90
CA SER A 249 -16.36 15.18 3.37
C SER A 249 -17.59 14.58 2.69
N PHE A 250 -18.76 15.15 2.97
CA PHE A 250 -20.04 14.73 2.39
C PHE A 250 -20.80 15.90 1.74
N ASP A 251 -20.13 17.03 1.48
CA ASP A 251 -20.77 18.27 1.02
C ASP A 251 -20.06 18.89 -0.18
N GLY A 252 -19.52 18.06 -1.06
CA GLY A 252 -18.83 18.53 -2.27
C GLY A 252 -17.46 19.15 -1.96
N LEU A 253 -16.71 18.52 -1.02
CA LEU A 253 -15.37 18.92 -0.61
C LEU A 253 -15.30 20.28 0.12
N GLN A 254 -16.44 20.83 0.57
CA GLN A 254 -16.50 22.15 1.20
C GLN A 254 -16.05 22.11 2.65
N THR A 255 -16.49 21.11 3.40
CA THR A 255 -16.10 20.88 4.79
C THR A 255 -15.61 19.45 5.01
N TRP A 256 -14.80 19.30 6.05
CA TRP A 256 -14.13 18.06 6.43
C TRP A 256 -14.32 17.81 7.91
N THR A 257 -14.53 16.55 8.26
CA THR A 257 -14.62 16.13 9.67
C THR A 257 -13.27 16.27 10.38
N PRO A 258 -13.23 16.42 11.72
CA PRO A 258 -11.98 16.37 12.46
C PRO A 258 -11.21 15.08 12.14
N LYS A 259 -9.88 15.18 12.00
CA LYS A 259 -9.05 14.03 11.66
C LYS A 259 -9.19 12.92 12.70
N LYS A 260 -9.29 11.68 12.23
CA LYS A 260 -9.36 10.48 13.07
C LYS A 260 -8.23 9.54 12.69
N GLU A 261 -7.71 8.86 13.69
CA GLU A 261 -6.59 7.95 13.49
C GLU A 261 -7.00 6.68 12.73
N LEU A 262 -6.14 6.23 11.81
CA LEU A 262 -6.26 4.95 11.14
C LEU A 262 -5.88 3.78 12.06
N GLY A 263 -6.70 2.75 12.05
CA GLY A 263 -6.46 1.50 12.75
C GLY A 263 -5.48 0.60 11.99
N GLY A 264 -4.61 -0.09 12.74
CA GLY A 264 -3.73 -1.16 12.24
C GLY A 264 -2.46 -0.69 11.51
N VAL A 265 -2.47 0.49 10.88
CA VAL A 265 -1.31 1.01 10.11
C VAL A 265 -0.62 2.20 10.76
N SER A 266 -1.30 2.93 11.66
CA SER A 266 -0.72 4.12 12.30
C SER A 266 0.49 3.77 13.18
N GLY A 267 1.63 4.46 12.96
CA GLY A 267 2.91 4.16 13.61
C GLY A 267 3.70 3.01 12.97
N THR A 268 3.16 2.36 11.93
CA THR A 268 3.70 1.12 11.38
C THR A 268 4.15 1.26 9.94
N VAL A 269 3.35 1.94 9.12
CA VAL A 269 3.66 2.22 7.72
C VAL A 269 4.19 3.63 7.54
N ARG A 270 4.73 3.93 6.36
CA ARG A 270 5.03 5.28 5.93
C ARG A 270 4.58 5.51 4.51
N HIS A 271 3.84 6.62 4.34
CA HIS A 271 3.38 7.20 3.09
C HIS A 271 2.70 6.21 2.12
N PHE A 272 1.54 6.57 1.58
CA PHE A 272 0.68 5.56 0.99
C PHE A 272 -0.23 6.13 -0.07
N THR A 273 -0.75 5.22 -0.89
CA THR A 273 -1.92 5.47 -1.72
C THR A 273 -3.00 4.47 -1.33
N VAL A 274 -4.25 4.91 -1.33
CA VAL A 274 -5.41 4.05 -1.09
C VAL A 274 -6.29 4.06 -2.33
N ILE A 275 -6.64 2.87 -2.81
CA ILE A 275 -7.66 2.68 -3.84
C ILE A 275 -8.90 2.02 -3.24
N SER A 276 -10.06 2.35 -3.78
CA SER A 276 -11.29 1.60 -3.52
C SER A 276 -11.45 0.56 -4.64
N GLU A 277 -11.58 -0.71 -4.27
CA GLU A 277 -11.74 -1.84 -5.20
C GLU A 277 -13.08 -2.54 -5.01
N ASP A 278 -13.58 -3.16 -6.08
CA ASP A 278 -14.73 -4.05 -5.98
C ASP A 278 -14.32 -5.28 -5.16
N THR A 279 -15.07 -5.59 -4.09
CA THR A 279 -14.69 -6.67 -3.16
C THR A 279 -14.61 -8.02 -3.88
N ALA A 280 -15.52 -8.31 -4.80
CA ALA A 280 -15.49 -9.56 -5.55
C ALA A 280 -14.28 -9.63 -6.49
N GLN A 281 -13.88 -8.51 -7.10
CA GLN A 281 -12.66 -8.42 -7.90
C GLN A 281 -11.40 -8.65 -7.06
N LEU A 282 -11.29 -8.02 -5.90
CA LEU A 282 -10.14 -8.19 -5.01
C LEU A 282 -10.02 -9.64 -4.52
N GLU A 283 -11.13 -10.25 -4.12
CA GLU A 283 -11.17 -11.65 -3.70
C GLU A 283 -10.74 -12.59 -4.84
N ARG A 284 -11.20 -12.35 -6.08
CA ARG A 284 -10.75 -13.12 -7.25
C ARG A 284 -9.25 -12.97 -7.50
N ALA A 285 -8.72 -11.76 -7.38
CA ALA A 285 -7.30 -11.49 -7.62
C ALA A 285 -6.41 -12.16 -6.55
N THR A 286 -6.85 -12.14 -5.29
CA THR A 286 -6.06 -12.60 -4.13
C THR A 286 -6.33 -14.05 -3.73
N ALA A 287 -7.30 -14.70 -4.38
CA ALA A 287 -7.65 -16.10 -4.16
C ALA A 287 -6.41 -17.01 -4.32
N PRO A 288 -6.26 -18.04 -3.47
CA PRO A 288 -5.20 -19.03 -3.64
C PRO A 288 -5.28 -19.70 -5.02
N LYS A 289 -4.24 -19.55 -5.84
CA LYS A 289 -4.16 -20.18 -7.17
C LYS A 289 -3.78 -21.66 -7.12
N ALA A 290 -3.06 -22.07 -6.07
CA ALA A 290 -2.64 -23.45 -5.90
C ALA A 290 -3.79 -24.32 -5.42
N LYS A 291 -3.97 -25.49 -6.04
CA LYS A 291 -4.89 -26.50 -5.53
C LYS A 291 -4.38 -26.98 -4.17
N PRO A 292 -5.21 -26.99 -3.11
CA PRO A 292 -4.83 -27.58 -1.84
C PRO A 292 -4.38 -29.02 -2.01
N LYS A 293 -3.34 -29.41 -1.27
CA LYS A 293 -2.89 -30.80 -1.22
C LYS A 293 -3.99 -31.68 -0.63
N THR A 294 -4.14 -32.90 -1.16
CA THR A 294 -5.09 -33.87 -0.59
C THR A 294 -4.47 -34.48 0.66
N ILE A 295 -5.12 -34.32 1.81
CA ILE A 295 -4.66 -34.85 3.09
C ILE A 295 -5.57 -36.01 3.52
N ALA A 296 -4.97 -37.15 3.83
CA ALA A 296 -5.60 -38.29 4.47
C ALA A 296 -4.66 -38.86 5.55
N TRP A 297 -5.12 -39.83 6.31
CA TRP A 297 -4.29 -40.57 7.26
C TRP A 297 -4.85 -41.98 7.46
N ASP A 298 -4.00 -42.88 7.91
CA ASP A 298 -4.39 -44.19 8.41
C ASP A 298 -3.69 -44.46 9.75
N ARG A 299 -3.77 -45.71 10.23
CA ARG A 299 -3.16 -46.12 11.49
C ARG A 299 -1.63 -46.02 11.53
N HIS A 300 -0.97 -45.74 10.40
CA HIS A 300 0.49 -45.72 10.28
C HIS A 300 1.03 -44.30 10.08
N SER A 301 0.35 -43.45 9.31
CA SER A 301 0.89 -42.11 9.01
C SER A 301 -0.14 -41.16 8.38
N LEU A 302 0.33 -39.93 8.12
CA LEU A 302 -0.30 -39.01 7.17
C LEU A 302 -0.05 -39.48 5.73
N ILE A 303 -0.98 -39.11 4.86
CA ILE A 303 -0.95 -39.32 3.42
C ILE A 303 -1.18 -37.97 2.76
N ILE A 304 -0.20 -37.48 2.01
CA ILE A 304 -0.22 -36.18 1.35
C ILE A 304 -0.13 -36.42 -0.16
N ASP A 305 -1.16 -35.98 -0.91
CA ASP A 305 -1.29 -36.23 -2.36
C ASP A 305 -1.13 -37.72 -2.73
N GLY A 306 -1.71 -38.60 -1.91
CA GLY A 306 -1.66 -40.06 -2.09
C GLY A 306 -0.33 -40.72 -1.70
N ARG A 307 0.67 -39.95 -1.26
CA ARG A 307 1.95 -40.47 -0.77
C ARG A 307 1.98 -40.55 0.74
N ARG A 308 2.44 -41.68 1.25
CA ARG A 308 2.67 -41.90 2.68
C ARG A 308 3.81 -40.99 3.15
N GLU A 309 3.52 -40.11 4.10
CA GLU A 309 4.49 -39.16 4.65
C GLU A 309 4.61 -39.29 6.16
N MET A 310 5.85 -39.46 6.63
CA MET A 310 6.19 -39.36 8.04
C MET A 310 6.61 -37.91 8.32
N ILE A 311 5.93 -37.27 9.26
CA ILE A 311 6.23 -35.88 9.62
C ILE A 311 7.27 -35.86 10.74
N PHE A 312 8.47 -35.40 10.41
CA PHE A 312 9.54 -35.11 11.35
C PHE A 312 9.63 -33.60 11.51
N ALA A 313 9.15 -33.10 12.64
CA ALA A 313 9.04 -31.69 12.92
C ALA A 313 9.94 -31.24 14.08
N GLY A 314 10.52 -30.05 13.93
CA GLY A 314 11.06 -29.26 15.03
C GLY A 314 10.17 -28.04 15.31
N GLU A 315 10.40 -27.33 16.40
CA GLU A 315 9.64 -26.13 16.75
C GLU A 315 10.53 -24.88 16.73
N MET A 316 10.03 -23.83 16.10
CA MET A 316 10.66 -22.51 16.06
C MET A 316 9.61 -21.45 16.38
N HIS A 317 9.98 -20.50 17.24
CA HIS A 317 9.13 -19.35 17.56
C HIS A 317 9.79 -18.09 16.98
N PRO A 318 9.36 -17.60 15.80
CA PRO A 318 10.00 -16.47 15.12
C PRO A 318 10.11 -15.24 16.01
N PHE A 319 9.06 -14.95 16.79
CA PHE A 319 9.04 -13.83 17.73
C PHE A 319 10.03 -13.94 18.91
N ARG A 320 10.57 -15.14 19.20
CA ARG A 320 11.63 -15.34 20.21
C ARG A 320 13.04 -15.24 19.63
N LEU A 321 13.17 -15.18 18.31
CA LEU A 321 14.40 -14.88 17.60
C LEU A 321 14.22 -13.52 16.92
N PRO A 322 14.47 -12.39 17.61
CA PRO A 322 14.14 -11.04 17.14
C PRO A 322 15.09 -10.52 16.05
N SER A 323 15.47 -11.39 15.12
CA SER A 323 16.28 -11.11 13.94
C SER A 323 15.71 -11.89 12.76
N PRO A 324 14.80 -11.28 11.97
CA PRO A 324 14.17 -11.96 10.83
C PRO A 324 15.15 -12.47 9.78
N SER A 325 16.34 -11.87 9.67
CA SER A 325 17.41 -12.34 8.80
C SER A 325 17.97 -13.72 9.21
N LEU A 326 17.86 -14.10 10.49
CA LEU A 326 18.32 -15.40 11.00
C LEU A 326 17.26 -16.50 10.91
N TRP A 327 16.01 -16.17 10.60
CA TRP A 327 14.94 -17.17 10.54
C TRP A 327 15.20 -18.24 9.49
N ARG A 328 15.65 -17.85 8.30
CA ARG A 328 15.98 -18.80 7.23
C ARG A 328 17.11 -19.75 7.62
N ASP A 329 18.15 -19.25 8.29
CA ASP A 329 19.27 -20.08 8.76
C ASP A 329 18.78 -21.20 9.70
N VAL A 330 17.85 -20.89 10.61
CA VAL A 330 17.23 -21.90 11.49
C VAL A 330 16.46 -22.94 10.68
N LEU A 331 15.66 -22.52 9.70
CA LEU A 331 14.89 -23.43 8.83
C LEU A 331 15.80 -24.33 7.99
N GLN A 332 16.90 -23.79 7.46
CA GLN A 332 17.91 -24.56 6.73
C GLN A 332 18.61 -25.59 7.62
N LYS A 333 18.93 -25.24 8.86
CA LYS A 333 19.50 -26.18 9.85
C LYS A 333 18.50 -27.28 10.22
N MET A 334 17.22 -26.97 10.37
CA MET A 334 16.17 -27.96 10.58
C MET A 334 16.11 -28.96 9.43
N LYS A 335 16.04 -28.46 8.19
CA LYS A 335 16.05 -29.30 6.98
C LYS A 335 17.30 -30.16 6.88
N ALA A 336 18.48 -29.58 7.11
CA ALA A 336 19.76 -30.30 7.09
C ALA A 336 19.85 -31.40 8.16
N SER A 337 19.12 -31.25 9.26
CA SER A 337 19.01 -32.25 10.33
C SER A 337 18.03 -33.39 10.01
N GLY A 338 17.43 -33.40 8.82
CA GLY A 338 16.49 -34.43 8.37
C GLY A 338 15.01 -34.15 8.70
N LEU A 339 14.68 -32.95 9.18
CA LEU A 339 13.29 -32.54 9.40
C LEU A 339 12.63 -32.16 8.08
N ASN A 340 11.37 -32.57 7.89
CA ASN A 340 10.56 -32.18 6.73
C ASN A 340 9.43 -31.23 7.11
N ALA A 341 9.30 -30.87 8.38
CA ALA A 341 8.32 -29.92 8.87
C ALA A 341 8.86 -29.01 9.97
N VAL A 342 8.22 -27.86 10.12
CA VAL A 342 8.44 -26.91 11.22
C VAL A 342 7.11 -26.56 11.88
N SER A 343 7.10 -26.58 13.21
CA SER A 343 6.02 -26.06 14.04
C SER A 343 6.28 -24.59 14.33
N PHE A 344 5.30 -23.73 14.02
CA PHE A 344 5.30 -22.33 14.42
C PHE A 344 4.21 -22.09 15.45
N TYR A 345 4.61 -21.61 16.62
CA TYR A 345 3.67 -21.08 17.61
C TYR A 345 3.35 -19.62 17.31
N PHE A 346 2.09 -19.34 17.00
CA PHE A 346 1.58 -17.99 16.78
C PHE A 346 0.93 -17.49 18.07
N SER A 347 1.72 -16.84 18.92
CA SER A 347 1.23 -16.28 20.18
C SER A 347 0.22 -15.17 19.89
N TRP A 348 -1.08 -15.42 20.11
CA TRP A 348 -2.11 -14.45 19.73
C TRP A 348 -2.06 -13.20 20.60
N GLY A 349 -1.72 -13.31 21.87
CA GLY A 349 -1.48 -12.15 22.75
C GLY A 349 -0.36 -11.23 22.26
N TYR A 350 0.59 -11.76 21.47
CA TYR A 350 1.69 -10.97 20.89
C TYR A 350 1.32 -10.31 19.55
N HIS A 351 0.53 -10.98 18.71
CA HIS A 351 0.10 -10.48 17.39
C HIS A 351 -1.19 -9.66 17.45
N SER A 352 -2.00 -9.85 18.49
CA SER A 352 -3.29 -9.21 18.69
C SER A 352 -3.49 -8.83 20.16
N ALA A 353 -2.63 -7.93 20.67
CA ALA A 353 -2.66 -7.49 22.06
C ALA A 353 -3.99 -6.82 22.49
N LYS A 354 -4.81 -6.39 21.53
CA LYS A 354 -6.15 -5.82 21.74
C LYS A 354 -7.13 -6.35 20.68
N PRO A 355 -8.40 -6.62 21.03
CA PRO A 355 -9.40 -7.06 20.05
C PRO A 355 -9.49 -6.12 18.84
N GLY A 356 -9.47 -6.69 17.63
CA GLY A 356 -9.53 -5.96 16.36
C GLY A 356 -8.23 -5.27 15.93
N HIS A 357 -7.14 -5.40 16.71
CA HIS A 357 -5.83 -4.87 16.36
C HIS A 357 -4.87 -6.01 16.06
N TYR A 358 -4.34 -6.06 14.84
CA TYR A 358 -3.41 -7.08 14.39
C TYR A 358 -2.08 -6.45 13.96
N ASP A 359 -0.97 -6.92 14.52
CA ASP A 359 0.38 -6.52 14.14
C ASP A 359 1.13 -7.76 13.61
N PHE A 360 1.39 -7.77 12.30
CA PHE A 360 2.16 -8.80 11.61
C PHE A 360 3.45 -8.23 11.02
N THR A 361 4.06 -7.24 11.68
CA THR A 361 5.18 -6.49 11.12
C THR A 361 6.49 -6.79 11.84
N GLY A 362 7.62 -6.60 11.15
CA GLY A 362 8.95 -6.88 11.70
C GLY A 362 9.07 -8.31 12.24
N VAL A 363 9.35 -8.46 13.53
CA VAL A 363 9.49 -9.76 14.20
C VAL A 363 8.16 -10.53 14.35
N ARG A 364 7.02 -9.87 14.09
CA ARG A 364 5.67 -10.48 14.05
C ARG A 364 5.26 -10.91 12.64
N ASN A 365 6.15 -10.81 11.65
CA ASN A 365 5.81 -11.15 10.27
C ASN A 365 5.68 -12.66 10.07
N VAL A 366 4.45 -13.15 10.26
CA VAL A 366 4.07 -14.56 10.08
C VAL A 366 4.08 -14.98 8.62
N GLU A 367 3.76 -14.07 7.69
CA GLU A 367 3.73 -14.36 6.26
C GLU A 367 5.14 -14.69 5.78
N ARG A 368 6.10 -13.82 6.09
CA ARG A 368 7.50 -13.97 5.70
C ARG A 368 8.11 -15.29 6.18
N VAL A 369 7.86 -15.70 7.43
CA VAL A 369 8.45 -16.94 7.96
C VAL A 369 7.77 -18.20 7.40
N ILE A 370 6.48 -18.15 7.09
CA ILE A 370 5.77 -19.22 6.37
C ILE A 370 6.29 -19.34 4.94
N GLU A 371 6.53 -18.22 4.26
CA GLU A 371 7.11 -18.20 2.92
C GLU A 371 8.53 -18.75 2.90
N MET A 372 9.37 -18.37 3.87
CA MET A 372 10.70 -18.97 4.04
C MET A 372 10.59 -20.49 4.20
N ALA A 373 9.69 -20.99 5.06
CA ALA A 373 9.51 -22.43 5.23
C ALA A 373 9.07 -23.13 3.94
N ARG A 374 8.16 -22.52 3.18
CA ARG A 374 7.74 -23.02 1.85
C ARG A 374 8.91 -23.11 0.88
N GLU A 375 9.73 -22.06 0.80
CA GLU A 375 10.90 -22.01 -0.10
C GLU A 375 11.98 -23.02 0.29
N GLU A 376 12.18 -23.24 1.59
CA GLU A 376 13.04 -24.30 2.09
C GLU A 376 12.40 -25.70 1.92
N GLY A 377 11.15 -25.80 1.45
CA GLY A 377 10.47 -27.07 1.21
C GLY A 377 10.05 -27.80 2.48
N LEU A 378 9.80 -27.08 3.57
CA LEU A 378 9.29 -27.61 4.84
C LEU A 378 7.76 -27.48 4.89
N TYR A 379 7.09 -28.51 5.41
CA TYR A 379 5.69 -28.38 5.83
C TYR A 379 5.60 -27.48 7.06
N VAL A 380 4.53 -26.69 7.16
CA VAL A 380 4.27 -25.84 8.33
C VAL A 380 3.13 -26.43 9.16
N ILE A 381 3.40 -26.68 10.44
CA ILE A 381 2.39 -26.96 11.45
C ILE A 381 2.10 -25.63 12.15
N ALA A 382 0.97 -25.00 11.80
CA ALA A 382 0.53 -23.75 12.39
C ALA A 382 -0.15 -24.00 13.74
N ARG A 383 0.53 -23.68 14.84
CA ARG A 383 -0.05 -23.73 16.19
C ARG A 383 -0.63 -22.37 16.54
N MET A 384 -1.92 -22.21 16.29
CA MET A 384 -2.68 -21.02 16.69
C MET A 384 -3.05 -21.13 18.17
N GLY A 385 -2.62 -20.18 19.00
CA GLY A 385 -2.94 -20.14 20.43
C GLY A 385 -2.27 -19.01 21.17
#